data_AF-A0A9W9YH93-F1
#
_entry.id   AF-A0A9W9YH93-F1
#
_cell.length_a   1.000
_cell.length_b   1.000
_cell.length_c   1.000
_cell.angle_alpha   90.00
_cell.angle_beta   90.00
_cell.angle_gamma   90.00
#
_symmetry.space_group_name_H-M   'P 1'
#
loop_
_entity.id
_entity.type
_entity.pdbx_description
1 polymer ?
#
loop_
_entity_poly.entity_id
_entity_poly.type
_entity_poly.pdbx_seq_one_letter_code
_entity_poly.pdbx_strand_id
1 'polypeptide(L)'
;MEEIENSMMTFKEQQRKVYDELLREERTSLQEVSAMEKKFESWSQLPAPATAAADVKKAAGAMTVSLPPAVAAFERFLAQTGGHRGGWDDYDHQLFLKLKCKHKNHEAFMRAAGSGIPGRSVDDVRQHDEWYSEYLILKESKKKAIQEWKEDKEVQKELDKAKTEEARLRNDLNKAREKKEKKRNG
;
A
#
# COMPACT_ATOMS: atom_id res chain seq x y z
N MET A 1 9.93 -65.52 -34.63
CA MET A 1 9.97 -64.35 -35.56
C MET A 1 8.74 -63.49 -35.34
N GLU A 2 7.55 -64.09 -35.39
CA GLU A 2 6.25 -63.43 -35.13
C GLU A 2 6.12 -62.75 -33.76
N GLU A 3 6.64 -63.33 -32.67
CA GLU A 3 6.57 -62.70 -31.34
C GLU A 3 7.36 -61.38 -31.25
N ILE A 4 8.51 -61.31 -31.92
CA ILE A 4 9.34 -60.10 -31.97
C ILE A 4 8.65 -59.03 -32.82
N GLU A 5 8.04 -59.42 -33.93
CA GLU A 5 7.27 -58.52 -34.80
C GLU A 5 6.03 -57.98 -34.09
N ASN A 6 5.31 -58.82 -33.35
CA ASN A 6 4.16 -58.42 -32.55
C ASN A 6 4.57 -57.46 -31.42
N SER A 7 5.67 -57.73 -30.71
CA SER A 7 6.23 -56.83 -29.69
C SER A 7 6.67 -55.48 -30.27
N MET A 8 7.29 -55.50 -31.44
CA MET A 8 7.67 -54.27 -32.15
C MET A 8 6.44 -53.48 -32.61
N MET A 9 5.37 -54.14 -33.04
CA MET A 9 4.12 -53.48 -33.44
C MET A 9 3.42 -52.84 -32.24
N THR A 10 3.30 -53.55 -31.11
CA THR A 10 2.69 -53.02 -29.89
C THR A 10 3.48 -51.84 -29.32
N PHE A 11 4.81 -51.90 -29.35
CA PHE A 11 5.65 -50.77 -28.94
C PHE A 11 5.41 -49.52 -29.81
N LYS A 12 5.37 -49.68 -31.14
CA LYS A 12 5.07 -48.57 -32.07
C LYS A 12 3.67 -48.01 -31.88
N GLU A 13 2.69 -48.87 -31.60
CA GLU A 13 1.32 -48.49 -31.28
C GLU A 13 1.25 -47.68 -29.97
N GLN A 14 1.96 -48.12 -28.94
CA GLN A 14 2.04 -47.42 -27.65
C GLN A 14 2.71 -46.05 -27.80
N GLN A 15 3.85 -45.97 -28.51
CA GLN A 15 4.53 -44.71 -28.77
C GLN A 15 3.64 -43.71 -29.51
N ARG A 16 2.86 -44.19 -30.51
CA ARG A 16 1.91 -43.36 -31.24
C ARG A 16 0.82 -42.80 -30.31
N LYS A 17 0.25 -43.65 -29.45
CA LYS A 17 -0.78 -43.22 -28.48
C LYS A 17 -0.26 -42.14 -27.53
N VAL A 18 0.95 -42.31 -27.00
CA VAL A 18 1.58 -41.31 -26.12
C VAL A 18 1.81 -40.00 -26.86
N TYR A 19 2.29 -40.06 -28.11
CA TYR A 19 2.51 -38.87 -28.91
C TYR A 19 1.21 -38.13 -29.24
N ASP A 20 0.16 -38.86 -29.63
CA ASP A 20 -1.15 -38.28 -29.92
C ASP A 20 -1.78 -37.63 -28.67
N GLU A 21 -1.58 -38.25 -27.50
CA GLU A 21 -1.99 -37.70 -26.21
C GLU A 21 -1.25 -36.40 -25.86
N LEU A 22 0.08 -36.38 -26.01
CA LEU A 22 0.88 -35.17 -25.79
C LEU A 22 0.49 -34.03 -26.73
N LEU A 23 0.25 -34.31 -28.01
CA LEU A 23 -0.20 -33.30 -28.97
C LEU A 23 -1.58 -32.72 -28.61
N ARG A 24 -2.47 -33.56 -28.05
CA ARG A 24 -3.79 -33.13 -27.57
C ARG A 24 -3.65 -32.22 -26.34
N GLU A 25 -2.79 -32.59 -25.40
CA GLU A 25 -2.51 -31.79 -24.20
C GLU A 25 -1.84 -30.45 -24.53
N GLU A 26 -0.83 -30.46 -25.42
CA GLU A 26 -0.18 -29.25 -25.91
C GLU A 26 -1.20 -28.30 -26.54
N ARG A 27 -2.05 -28.82 -27.45
CA ARG A 27 -3.10 -28.03 -28.10
C ARG A 27 -4.08 -27.44 -27.09
N THR A 28 -4.51 -28.23 -26.10
CA THR A 28 -5.47 -27.78 -25.09
C THR A 28 -4.86 -26.68 -24.22
N SER A 29 -3.62 -26.87 -23.77
CA SER A 29 -2.89 -25.88 -22.96
C SER A 29 -2.68 -24.58 -23.74
N LEU A 30 -2.31 -24.64 -25.02
CA LEU A 30 -2.16 -23.46 -25.87
C LEU A 30 -3.49 -22.71 -26.06
N GLN A 31 -4.61 -23.43 -26.19
CA GLN A 31 -5.93 -22.82 -26.26
C GLN A 31 -6.31 -22.11 -24.95
N GLU A 32 -6.00 -22.72 -23.80
CA GLU A 32 -6.22 -22.10 -22.49
C GLU A 32 -5.39 -20.83 -22.31
N VAL A 33 -4.10 -20.87 -22.64
CA VAL A 33 -3.22 -19.68 -22.60
C VAL A 33 -3.75 -18.59 -23.51
N SER A 34 -4.06 -18.90 -24.77
CA SER A 34 -4.61 -17.90 -25.71
C SER A 34 -5.94 -17.32 -25.24
N ALA A 35 -6.79 -18.12 -24.58
CA ALA A 35 -8.03 -17.63 -23.99
C ALA A 35 -7.77 -16.67 -22.82
N MET A 36 -6.76 -16.95 -21.99
CA MET A 36 -6.36 -16.06 -20.90
C MET A 36 -5.73 -14.76 -21.43
N GLU A 37 -4.87 -14.83 -22.44
CA GLU A 37 -4.29 -13.66 -23.11
C GLU A 37 -5.39 -12.76 -23.66
N LYS A 38 -6.38 -13.32 -24.38
CA LYS A 38 -7.53 -12.55 -24.89
C LYS A 38 -8.35 -11.90 -23.78
N LYS A 39 -8.52 -12.58 -22.64
CA LYS A 39 -9.18 -11.99 -21.45
C LYS A 39 -8.36 -10.83 -20.90
N PHE A 40 -7.04 -10.97 -20.81
CA PHE A 40 -6.15 -9.91 -20.36
C PHE A 40 -6.19 -8.70 -21.30
N GLU A 41 -6.14 -8.91 -22.61
CA GLU A 41 -6.29 -7.86 -23.63
C GLU A 41 -7.65 -7.16 -23.53
N SER A 42 -8.72 -7.92 -23.28
CA SER A 42 -10.05 -7.33 -23.06
C SER A 42 -10.09 -6.49 -21.79
N TRP A 43 -9.42 -6.92 -20.71
CA TRP A 43 -9.34 -6.14 -19.48
C TRP A 43 -8.45 -4.91 -19.61
N SER A 44 -7.37 -4.98 -20.39
CA SER A 44 -6.48 -3.83 -20.64
C SER A 44 -7.12 -2.78 -21.54
N GLN A 45 -8.08 -3.17 -22.38
CA GLN A 45 -8.86 -2.26 -23.24
C GLN A 45 -10.08 -1.65 -22.56
N LEU A 46 -10.52 -2.17 -21.40
CA LEU A 46 -11.53 -1.47 -20.62
C LEU A 46 -10.92 -0.16 -20.10
N PRO A 47 -11.58 1.00 -20.30
CA PRO A 47 -11.16 2.20 -19.59
C PRO A 47 -11.17 1.86 -18.10
N ALA A 48 -10.09 2.25 -17.40
CA ALA A 48 -9.86 1.93 -15.99
C ALA A 48 -11.18 1.88 -15.22
N PRO A 49 -11.50 0.76 -14.52
CA PRO A 49 -12.76 0.66 -13.82
C PRO A 49 -12.90 1.90 -12.94
N ALA A 50 -14.03 2.60 -13.09
CA ALA A 50 -14.39 3.76 -12.29
C ALA A 50 -14.71 3.37 -10.83
N THR A 51 -13.88 2.50 -10.26
CA THR A 51 -13.87 2.11 -8.86
C THR A 51 -12.47 2.45 -8.35
N ALA A 52 -12.42 3.52 -7.54
CA ALA A 52 -11.27 4.05 -6.80
C ALA A 52 -10.37 5.13 -7.45
N ALA A 53 -10.76 5.75 -8.57
CA ALA A 53 -10.10 6.97 -9.08
C ALA A 53 -11.00 8.21 -9.15
N ALA A 54 -12.26 8.13 -8.69
CA ALA A 54 -13.19 9.25 -8.69
C ALA A 54 -12.99 10.24 -7.52
N ASP A 55 -12.19 9.91 -6.50
CA ASP A 55 -11.99 10.79 -5.33
C ASP A 55 -10.63 11.48 -5.26
N VAL A 56 -9.72 11.29 -6.23
CA VAL A 56 -8.42 12.00 -6.21
C VAL A 56 -8.48 13.36 -6.92
N LYS A 57 -9.49 13.60 -7.79
CA LYS A 57 -9.62 14.89 -8.49
C LYS A 57 -10.31 15.99 -7.66
N LYS A 58 -10.73 15.71 -6.42
CA LYS A 58 -11.29 16.71 -5.49
C LYS A 58 -10.32 17.16 -4.40
N ALA A 59 -9.00 16.95 -4.58
CA ALA A 59 -7.97 17.44 -3.66
C ALA A 59 -6.87 18.27 -4.35
N ALA A 60 -6.92 18.49 -5.67
CA ALA A 60 -5.98 19.39 -6.35
C ALA A 60 -6.40 20.87 -6.27
N GLY A 61 -7.65 21.15 -5.88
CA GLY A 61 -8.24 22.49 -5.91
C GLY A 61 -8.54 23.13 -4.56
N ALA A 62 -8.26 22.44 -3.44
CA ALA A 62 -8.53 22.98 -2.12
C ALA A 62 -7.46 22.55 -1.13
N MET A 63 -6.82 23.55 -0.52
CA MET A 63 -5.87 23.44 0.58
C MET A 63 -4.42 23.12 0.19
N THR A 64 -3.72 24.15 -0.26
CA THR A 64 -2.28 24.38 -0.01
C THR A 64 -1.99 24.55 1.50
N VAL A 65 -2.57 23.71 2.35
CA VAL A 65 -2.11 23.55 3.73
C VAL A 65 -1.13 22.40 3.64
N SER A 66 0.16 22.72 3.66
CA SER A 66 1.25 21.77 3.51
C SER A 66 1.01 20.55 4.39
N LEU A 67 0.57 19.43 3.81
CA LEU A 67 0.50 18.18 4.56
C LEU A 67 1.92 17.89 5.07
N PRO A 68 2.08 17.45 6.33
CA PRO A 68 3.40 17.20 6.88
C PRO A 68 4.19 16.26 5.97
N PRO A 69 5.50 16.50 5.74
CA PRO A 69 6.32 15.72 4.80
C PRO A 69 6.23 14.20 5.01
N ALA A 70 6.06 13.75 6.25
CA ALA A 70 5.85 12.34 6.61
C ALA A 70 4.56 11.74 6.02
N VAL A 71 3.47 12.53 5.92
CA VAL A 71 2.22 12.09 5.30
C VAL A 71 2.42 11.85 3.80
N ALA A 72 3.08 12.80 3.14
CA ALA A 72 3.40 12.69 1.72
C ALA A 72 4.40 11.55 1.44
N ALA A 73 5.36 11.30 2.34
CA ALA A 73 6.28 10.16 2.23
C ALA A 73 5.53 8.82 2.30
N PHE A 74 4.60 8.66 3.26
CA PHE A 74 3.78 7.45 3.37
C PHE A 74 2.89 7.23 2.15
N GLU A 75 2.28 8.29 1.60
CA GLU A 75 1.44 8.18 0.39
C GLU A 75 2.25 7.80 -0.85
N ARG A 76 3.46 8.34 -1.01
CA ARG A 76 4.38 7.93 -2.09
C ARG A 76 4.80 6.47 -1.94
N PHE A 77 5.14 6.04 -0.72
CA PHE A 77 5.47 4.65 -0.44
C PHE A 77 4.33 3.70 -0.83
N LEU A 78 3.09 4.02 -0.46
CA LEU A 78 1.92 3.23 -0.86
C LEU A 78 1.74 3.18 -2.38
N ALA A 79 1.89 4.31 -3.06
CA ALA A 79 1.76 4.36 -4.51
C ALA A 79 2.84 3.52 -5.23
N GLN A 80 4.06 3.48 -4.68
CA GLN A 80 5.18 2.74 -5.27
C GLN A 80 5.17 1.25 -4.95
N THR A 81 4.66 0.86 -3.77
CA THR A 81 4.77 -0.52 -3.26
C THR A 81 3.51 -1.35 -3.44
N GLY A 82 2.52 -0.88 -4.20
CA GLY A 82 1.28 -1.64 -4.44
C GLY A 82 0.26 -1.54 -3.29
N GLY A 83 0.21 -0.38 -2.63
CA GLY A 83 -0.81 -0.01 -1.66
C GLY A 83 -0.59 -0.58 -0.26
N HIS A 84 -1.67 -0.66 0.53
CA HIS A 84 -1.63 -1.05 1.95
C HIS A 84 -1.29 -2.52 2.20
N ARG A 85 -1.15 -3.32 1.14
CA ARG A 85 -0.82 -4.75 1.21
C ARG A 85 0.44 -5.12 0.44
N GLY A 86 1.21 -4.16 -0.07
CA GLY A 86 2.47 -4.50 -0.74
C GLY A 86 2.28 -5.28 -2.05
N GLY A 87 1.11 -5.16 -2.69
CA GLY A 87 0.74 -6.00 -3.84
C GLY A 87 0.27 -7.42 -3.51
N TRP A 88 0.19 -7.80 -2.22
CA TRP A 88 -0.41 -9.07 -1.81
C TRP A 88 -1.94 -8.98 -1.78
N ASP A 89 -2.61 -10.09 -2.09
CA ASP A 89 -4.05 -10.15 -1.94
C ASP A 89 -4.47 -10.18 -0.45
N ASP A 90 -5.77 -10.01 -0.22
CA ASP A 90 -6.35 -9.95 1.12
C ASP A 90 -6.10 -11.24 1.93
N TYR A 91 -6.12 -12.39 1.26
CA TYR A 91 -6.00 -13.70 1.89
C TYR A 91 -4.55 -13.96 2.33
N ASP A 92 -3.60 -13.83 1.40
CA ASP A 92 -2.17 -14.03 1.62
C ASP A 92 -1.67 -13.06 2.71
N HIS A 93 -2.06 -11.79 2.61
CA HIS A 93 -1.66 -10.77 3.59
C HIS A 93 -2.19 -11.10 4.98
N GLN A 94 -3.44 -11.55 5.10
CA GLN A 94 -4.01 -11.91 6.38
C GLN A 94 -3.37 -13.17 6.98
N LEU A 95 -2.97 -14.13 6.14
CA LEU A 95 -2.24 -15.31 6.57
C LEU A 95 -0.84 -14.97 7.06
N PHE A 96 -0.13 -14.10 6.34
CA PHE A 96 1.15 -13.53 6.76
C PHE A 96 1.04 -12.89 8.16
N LEU A 97 0.03 -12.04 8.38
CA LEU A 97 -0.19 -11.39 9.68
C LEU A 97 -0.46 -12.40 10.80
N LYS A 98 -1.28 -13.43 10.54
CA LYS A 98 -1.56 -14.49 11.51
C LYS A 98 -0.30 -15.24 11.90
N LEU A 99 0.55 -15.59 10.93
CA LEU A 99 1.82 -16.28 11.17
C LEU A 99 2.81 -15.39 11.93
N LYS A 100 2.91 -14.11 11.57
CA LYS A 100 3.77 -13.14 12.25
C LYS A 100 3.34 -12.90 13.70
N CYS A 101 2.04 -12.88 13.99
CA CYS A 101 1.53 -12.81 15.37
C CYS A 101 1.76 -14.10 16.16
N LYS A 102 1.68 -15.26 15.51
CA LYS A 102 1.84 -16.58 16.14
C LYS A 102 3.29 -16.87 16.55
N HIS A 103 4.26 -16.40 15.77
CA HIS A 103 5.68 -16.70 15.98
C HIS A 103 6.44 -15.46 16.45
N LYS A 104 6.93 -15.48 17.70
CA LYS A 104 7.80 -14.41 18.23
C LYS A 104 9.23 -14.46 17.70
N ASN A 105 9.67 -15.62 17.22
CA ASN A 105 10.99 -15.80 16.62
C ASN A 105 10.89 -15.64 15.10
N HIS A 106 11.72 -14.74 14.54
CA HIS A 106 11.78 -14.47 13.11
C HIS A 106 12.13 -15.72 12.27
N GLU A 107 13.06 -16.57 12.72
CA GLU A 107 13.40 -17.79 11.97
C GLU A 107 12.28 -18.82 11.94
N ALA A 108 11.55 -18.95 13.06
CA ALA A 108 10.38 -19.83 13.14
C ALA A 108 9.23 -19.29 12.27
N PHE A 109 9.05 -17.98 12.24
CA PHE A 109 8.13 -17.29 11.36
C PHE A 109 8.46 -17.54 9.89
N MET A 110 9.71 -17.31 9.46
CA MET A 110 10.13 -17.47 8.07
C MET A 110 9.91 -18.89 7.55
N ARG A 111 10.22 -19.93 8.35
CA ARG A 111 9.93 -21.32 7.99
C ARG A 111 8.43 -21.62 7.90
N ALA A 112 7.64 -21.10 8.84
CA ALA A 112 6.20 -21.33 8.86
C ALA A 112 5.48 -20.57 7.73
N ALA A 113 5.93 -19.38 7.39
CA ALA A 113 5.37 -18.57 6.31
C ALA A 113 5.77 -19.07 4.92
N GLY A 114 7.01 -19.52 4.74
CA GLY A 114 7.45 -20.11 3.48
C GLY A 114 6.74 -21.40 3.08
N SER A 115 6.20 -22.15 4.06
CA SER A 115 5.38 -23.34 3.79
C SER A 115 3.87 -23.10 3.97
N GLY A 116 3.50 -22.05 4.71
CA GLY A 116 2.13 -21.77 5.10
C GLY A 116 1.34 -20.96 4.09
N ILE A 117 1.99 -20.19 3.22
CA ILE A 117 1.34 -19.31 2.25
C ILE A 117 1.41 -19.93 0.86
N PRO A 118 0.30 -20.47 0.31
CA PRO A 118 0.31 -21.13 -0.98
C PRO A 118 0.77 -20.19 -2.10
N GLY A 119 1.65 -20.66 -2.98
CA GLY A 119 2.09 -19.88 -4.13
C GLY A 119 3.08 -18.74 -3.83
N ARG A 120 3.57 -18.61 -2.58
CA ARG A 120 4.62 -17.66 -2.21
C ARG A 120 5.90 -18.40 -1.84
N SER A 121 7.03 -17.91 -2.35
CA SER A 121 8.35 -18.40 -1.97
C SER A 121 8.80 -17.82 -0.64
N VAL A 122 9.81 -18.44 -0.02
CA VAL A 122 10.45 -17.90 1.19
C VAL A 122 11.03 -16.50 0.94
N ASP A 123 11.55 -16.26 -0.26
CA ASP A 123 12.07 -14.95 -0.65
C ASP A 123 10.96 -13.90 -0.77
N ASP A 124 9.79 -14.26 -1.31
CA ASP A 124 8.62 -13.35 -1.37
C ASP A 124 8.18 -12.95 0.04
N VAL A 125 8.13 -13.92 0.96
CA VAL A 125 7.80 -13.67 2.37
C VAL A 125 8.84 -12.74 3.01
N ARG A 126 10.14 -12.92 2.71
CA ARG A 126 11.22 -12.07 3.26
C ARG A 126 11.06 -10.63 2.78
N GLN A 127 10.90 -10.44 1.47
CA GLN A 127 10.69 -9.11 0.88
C GLN A 127 9.44 -8.44 1.46
N HIS A 128 8.36 -9.20 1.63
CA HIS A 128 7.13 -8.70 2.24
C HIS A 128 7.30 -8.37 3.73
N ASP A 129 8.15 -9.10 4.45
CA ASP A 129 8.49 -8.81 5.85
C ASP A 129 9.28 -7.52 6.01
N GLU A 130 10.25 -7.29 5.13
CA GLU A 130 11.02 -6.06 5.02
C GLU A 130 10.09 -4.87 4.69
N TRP A 131 9.28 -5.02 3.64
CA TRP A 131 8.26 -4.03 3.26
C TRP A 131 7.30 -3.72 4.42
N TYR A 132 6.80 -4.74 5.12
CA TYR A 132 5.83 -4.56 6.21
C TYR A 132 6.47 -3.82 7.39
N SER A 133 7.76 -4.05 7.64
CA SER A 133 8.51 -3.34 8.68
C SER A 133 8.65 -1.85 8.34
N GLU A 134 9.01 -1.53 7.10
CA GLU A 134 9.06 -0.15 6.61
C GLU A 134 7.68 0.52 6.62
N TYR A 135 6.64 -0.20 6.18
CA TYR A 135 5.24 0.25 6.23
C TYR A 135 4.82 0.65 7.65
N LEU A 136 5.17 -0.13 8.67
CA LEU A 136 4.86 0.19 10.07
C LEU A 136 5.58 1.46 10.54
N ILE A 137 6.86 1.62 10.20
CA ILE A 137 7.64 2.81 10.55
C ILE A 137 7.02 4.06 9.93
N LEU A 138 6.72 4.03 8.63
CA LEU A 138 6.15 5.17 7.91
C LEU A 138 4.72 5.47 8.39
N LYS A 139 3.92 4.44 8.71
CA LYS A 139 2.58 4.61 9.28
C LYS A 139 2.63 5.32 10.63
N GLU A 140 3.57 4.93 11.50
CA GLU A 140 3.74 5.59 12.80
C GLU A 140 4.31 7.01 12.64
N SER A 141 5.25 7.23 11.72
CA SER A 141 5.77 8.56 11.39
C SER A 141 4.66 9.50 10.89
N LYS A 142 3.79 9.02 9.98
CA LYS A 142 2.59 9.75 9.54
C LYS A 142 1.69 10.12 10.72
N LYS A 143 1.42 9.17 11.62
CA LYS A 143 0.59 9.41 12.81
C LYS A 143 1.19 10.48 13.72
N LYS A 144 2.49 10.40 14.01
CA LYS A 144 3.20 11.39 14.84
C LYS A 144 3.17 12.78 14.22
N ALA A 145 3.49 12.89 12.93
CA ALA A 145 3.47 14.19 12.24
C ALA A 145 2.08 14.84 12.21
N ILE A 146 1.01 14.04 12.11
CA ILE A 146 -0.37 14.56 12.21
C ILE A 146 -0.67 15.04 13.63
N GLN A 147 -0.18 14.33 14.66
CA GLN A 147 -0.37 14.72 16.05
C GLN A 147 0.38 16.02 16.37
N GLU A 148 1.67 16.09 16.03
CA GLU A 148 2.50 17.29 16.20
C GLU A 148 1.88 18.49 15.48
N TRP A 149 1.43 18.31 14.23
CA TRP A 149 0.75 19.38 13.48
C TRP A 149 -0.51 19.90 14.19
N LYS A 150 -1.27 19.03 14.86
CA LYS A 150 -2.45 19.45 15.63
C LYS A 150 -2.07 20.22 16.89
N GLU A 151 -1.05 19.75 17.60
CA GLU A 151 -0.54 20.39 18.81
C GLU A 151 0.03 21.77 18.50
N ASP A 152 0.89 21.89 17.48
CA ASP A 152 1.46 23.16 17.02
C ASP A 152 0.38 24.16 16.60
N LYS A 153 -0.67 23.67 15.91
CA LYS A 153 -1.78 24.52 15.48
C LYS A 153 -2.57 25.08 16.67
N GLU A 154 -2.76 24.30 17.73
CA GLU A 154 -3.45 24.77 18.94
C GLU A 154 -2.57 25.76 19.71
N VAL A 155 -1.28 25.47 19.87
CA VAL A 155 -0.32 26.38 20.50
C VAL A 155 -0.26 27.72 19.76
N GLN A 156 -0.21 27.69 18.42
CA GLN A 156 -0.19 28.91 17.61
C GLN A 156 -1.45 29.75 17.81
N LYS A 157 -2.63 29.10 17.87
CA LYS A 157 -3.91 29.76 18.12
C LYS A 157 -3.96 30.42 19.50
N GLU A 158 -3.43 29.76 20.53
CA GLU A 158 -3.35 30.34 21.88
C GLU A 158 -2.35 31.51 21.94
N LEU A 159 -1.19 31.39 21.27
CA LEU A 159 -0.23 32.49 21.15
C LEU A 159 -0.82 33.71 20.43
N ASP A 160 -1.59 33.49 19.37
CA ASP A 160 -2.24 34.59 18.62
C ASP A 160 -3.32 35.28 19.45
N LYS A 161 -4.08 34.53 20.26
CA LYS A 161 -5.01 35.10 21.24
C LYS A 161 -4.28 35.92 22.31
N ALA A 162 -3.21 35.38 22.89
CA ALA A 162 -2.42 36.07 23.91
C ALA A 162 -1.82 37.38 23.39
N LYS A 163 -1.25 37.36 22.18
CA LYS A 163 -0.72 38.57 21.50
C LYS A 163 -1.83 39.61 21.25
N THR A 164 -3.02 39.16 20.86
CA THR A 164 -4.16 40.05 20.63
C THR A 164 -4.62 40.73 21.93
N GLU A 165 -4.66 39.97 23.03
CA GLU A 165 -5.03 40.51 24.35
C GLU A 165 -3.96 41.45 24.91
N GLU A 166 -2.68 41.10 24.76
CA GLU A 166 -1.56 41.97 25.14
C GLU A 166 -1.59 43.30 24.35
N ALA A 167 -1.88 43.24 23.05
CA ALA A 167 -2.02 44.44 22.22
C ALA A 167 -3.21 45.32 22.66
N ARG A 168 -4.33 44.71 23.07
CA ARG A 168 -5.49 45.42 23.63
C ARG A 168 -5.12 46.14 24.93
N LEU A 169 -4.53 45.41 25.89
CA LEU A 169 -4.11 45.97 27.18
C LEU A 169 -3.13 47.12 27.00
N ARG A 170 -2.15 46.97 26.08
CA ARG A 170 -1.18 48.02 25.77
C ARG A 170 -1.84 49.27 25.18
N ASN A 171 -2.83 49.09 24.30
CA ASN A 171 -3.58 50.21 23.72
C ASN A 171 -4.41 50.94 24.79
N ASP A 172 -5.06 50.21 25.69
CA ASP A 172 -5.85 50.79 26.78
C ASP A 172 -4.97 51.56 27.79
N LEU A 173 -3.78 51.03 28.11
CA LEU A 173 -2.77 51.72 28.91
C LEU A 173 -2.31 53.05 28.27
N ASN A 174 -2.04 53.04 26.96
CA ASN A 174 -1.66 54.25 26.22
C ASN A 174 -2.79 55.30 26.24
N LYS A 175 -4.03 54.89 25.95
CA LYS A 175 -5.20 55.78 26.02
C LYS A 175 -5.41 56.36 27.43
N ALA A 176 -5.21 55.56 28.48
CA ALA A 176 -5.31 56.03 29.85
C ALA A 176 -4.22 57.07 30.18
N ARG A 177 -3.00 56.89 29.67
CA ARG A 177 -1.89 57.82 29.85
C ARG A 177 -2.16 59.16 29.14
N GLU A 178 -2.61 59.13 27.90
CA GLU A 178 -2.99 60.33 27.13
C GLU A 178 -4.11 61.12 27.80
N LYS A 179 -5.14 60.43 28.34
CA LYS A 179 -6.23 61.09 29.08
C LYS A 179 -5.74 61.79 30.35
N LYS A 180 -4.79 61.19 31.08
CA LYS A 180 -4.20 61.80 32.29
C LYS A 180 -3.35 63.03 31.95
N GLU A 181 -2.63 62.99 30.83
CA GLU A 181 -1.78 64.10 30.39
C GLU A 181 -2.61 65.29 29.89
N LYS A 182 -3.68 65.03 29.14
CA LYS A 182 -4.65 66.07 28.74
C LYS A 182 -5.34 66.75 29.93
N LYS A 183 -5.64 66.02 31.01
CA LYS A 183 -6.20 66.58 32.26
C LYS A 183 -5.20 67.41 33.08
N ARG A 184 -3.89 67.28 32.83
CA ARG A 184 -2.85 68.03 33.55
C ARG A 184 -2.49 69.35 32.86
N ASN A 185 -2.73 69.44 31.54
CA ASN A 185 -2.37 70.60 30.73
C ASN A 185 -3.55 71.52 30.36
N GLY A 186 -4.76 71.21 30.80
CA GLY A 186 -5.96 72.05 30.64
C GLY A 186 -6.54 72.39 31.99
#